data_AF-A0A6A0GQ87-F1
#
_entry.id   AF-A0A6A0GQ87-F1
#
_cell.length_a   1.000
_cell.length_b   1.000
_cell.length_c   1.000
_cell.angle_alpha   90.00
_cell.angle_beta   90.00
_cell.angle_gamma   90.00
#
_symmetry.space_group_name_H-M   'P 1'
#
loop_
_entity.id
_entity.type
_entity.pdbx_description
1 polymer ?
#
loop_
_entity_poly.entity_id
_entity_poly.type
_entity_poly.pdbx_seq_one_letter_code
_entity_poly.pdbx_strand_id
1 'polypeptide(L)'
;MPLFGSKTPKNPPEVVRALKEALTSLERSDKKAEKAQEDISKCLSQMKTMLYGSSDSDPPTDIVVSQLSQECYNTNLLLLLISNLHRIDFEGKKDVSQIFNNILRRQIGIRTPTVEYLCTKPEILYTLITG
;
A
#
# COMPACT_ATOMS: atom_id res chain seq x y z
N MET A 1 17.66 -32.17 -9.29
CA MET A 1 17.50 -30.74 -8.95
C MET A 1 16.73 -30.04 -10.05
N PRO A 2 15.58 -29.43 -9.77
CA PRO A 2 15.06 -28.35 -10.60
C PRO A 2 15.20 -27.01 -9.86
N LEU A 3 16.15 -26.19 -10.33
CA LEU A 3 16.06 -24.73 -10.27
C LEU A 3 15.09 -24.32 -11.38
N PHE A 4 13.98 -23.65 -11.09
CA PHE A 4 13.35 -22.62 -11.95
C PHE A 4 12.08 -22.08 -11.26
N GLY A 5 12.08 -20.78 -10.94
CA GLY A 5 10.86 -20.00 -10.72
C GLY A 5 10.42 -19.81 -9.27
N SER A 6 11.22 -19.10 -8.46
CA SER A 6 10.77 -18.50 -7.20
C SER A 6 9.65 -17.48 -7.45
N LYS A 7 8.40 -17.96 -7.56
CA LYS A 7 7.24 -17.18 -7.12
C LYS A 7 7.23 -17.22 -5.59
N THR A 8 8.23 -16.59 -4.97
CA THR A 8 8.12 -16.28 -3.55
C THR A 8 6.90 -15.37 -3.45
N PRO A 9 5.83 -15.75 -2.73
CA PRO A 9 4.78 -14.79 -2.42
C PRO A 9 5.49 -13.65 -1.69
N LYS A 10 5.57 -12.46 -2.30
CA LYS A 10 6.21 -11.32 -1.67
C LYS A 10 5.57 -11.13 -0.30
N ASN A 11 6.38 -11.11 0.74
CA ASN A 11 5.89 -10.93 2.10
C ASN A 11 5.27 -9.52 2.23
N PRO A 12 4.17 -9.28 2.98
CA PRO A 12 3.55 -7.96 3.03
C PRO A 12 4.52 -6.79 3.32
N PRO A 13 5.53 -6.94 4.20
CA PRO A 13 6.50 -5.88 4.43
C PRO A 13 7.36 -5.54 3.21
N GLU A 14 7.69 -6.52 2.38
CA GLU A 14 8.49 -6.32 1.16
C GLU A 14 7.70 -5.54 0.12
N VAL A 15 6.41 -5.83 -0.03
CA VAL A 15 5.52 -5.10 -0.95
C VAL A 15 5.40 -3.64 -0.54
N VAL A 16 5.23 -3.37 0.76
CA VAL A 16 5.15 -2.00 1.30
C VAL A 16 6.45 -1.23 1.06
N ARG A 17 7.61 -1.85 1.28
CA ARG A 17 8.92 -1.22 1.02
C ARG A 17 9.15 -0.96 -0.46
N ALA A 18 8.85 -1.92 -1.32
CA ALA A 18 8.96 -1.76 -2.76
C ALA A 18 8.06 -0.61 -3.28
N LEU A 19 6.83 -0.51 -2.77
CA LEU A 19 5.93 0.59 -3.11
C LEU A 19 6.48 1.94 -2.66
N LYS A 20 7.03 2.02 -1.44
CA LYS A 20 7.67 3.25 -0.95
C LYS A 20 8.83 3.70 -1.83
N GLU A 21 9.71 2.77 -2.22
CA GLU A 21 10.84 3.05 -3.11
C GLU A 21 10.36 3.54 -4.49
N ALA A 22 9.33 2.89 -5.05
CA ALA A 22 8.75 3.28 -6.33
C ALA A 22 8.12 4.68 -6.26
N LEU A 23 7.39 5.02 -5.20
CA LEU A 23 6.84 6.35 -4.97
C LEU A 23 7.95 7.41 -4.82
N THR A 24 9.01 7.10 -4.08
CA THR A 24 10.16 8.00 -3.91
C THR A 24 10.89 8.24 -5.24
N SER A 25 10.97 7.21 -6.09
CA SER A 25 11.51 7.32 -7.45
C SER A 25 10.63 8.23 -8.33
N LEU A 26 9.31 8.08 -8.22
CA LEU A 26 8.33 8.92 -8.92
C LEU A 26 8.41 10.39 -8.45
N GLU A 27 8.69 10.64 -7.17
CA GLU A 27 8.90 11.98 -6.61
C GLU A 27 10.06 12.73 -7.27
N ARG A 28 11.15 12.00 -7.55
CA ARG A 28 12.40 12.55 -8.10
C ARG A 28 12.33 12.87 -9.60
N SER A 29 11.22 12.54 -10.27
CA SER A 29 11.01 12.78 -11.71
C SER A 29 12.17 12.29 -12.59
N ASP A 30 12.74 11.13 -12.23
CA ASP A 30 13.79 10.50 -13.02
C ASP A 30 13.30 10.11 -14.42
N LYS A 31 14.22 9.96 -15.39
CA LYS A 31 13.94 9.39 -16.75
C LYS A 31 13.31 7.98 -16.72
N LYS A 32 13.08 7.42 -15.53
CA LYS A 32 12.47 6.12 -15.25
C LYS A 32 11.05 6.23 -14.68
N ALA A 33 10.38 7.38 -14.80
CA ALA A 33 9.01 7.59 -14.29
C ALA A 33 8.01 6.52 -14.76
N GLU A 34 8.09 6.10 -16.03
CA GLU A 34 7.22 5.02 -16.56
C GLU A 34 7.46 3.69 -15.84
N LYS A 35 8.73 3.37 -15.55
CA LYS A 35 9.06 2.16 -14.80
C LYS A 35 8.59 2.23 -13.35
N ALA A 36 8.75 3.39 -12.71
CA ALA A 36 8.25 3.63 -11.37
C ALA A 36 6.72 3.48 -11.30
N GLN A 37 6.00 3.99 -12.32
CA GLN A 37 4.55 3.85 -12.41
C GLN A 37 4.13 2.39 -12.55
N GLU A 38 4.78 1.63 -13.43
CA GLU A 38 4.52 0.20 -13.59
C GLU A 38 4.72 -0.59 -12.27
N ASP A 39 5.78 -0.26 -11.53
CA ASP A 39 6.10 -0.89 -10.26
C ASP A 39 5.10 -0.49 -9.16
N ILE A 40 4.63 0.76 -9.14
CA ILE A 40 3.53 1.22 -8.27
C ILE A 40 2.27 0.42 -8.55
N SER A 41 1.81 0.34 -9.80
CA SER A 41 0.59 -0.39 -10.17
C SER A 41 0.68 -1.88 -9.79
N LYS A 42 1.85 -2.51 -9.98
CA LYS A 42 2.10 -3.90 -9.56
C LYS A 42 2.01 -4.07 -8.05
N CYS A 43 2.63 -3.18 -7.28
CA CYS A 43 2.60 -3.26 -5.81
C CYS A 43 1.21 -2.99 -5.25
N LEU A 44 0.47 -2.01 -5.79
CA LEU A 44 -0.91 -1.72 -5.39
C LEU A 44 -1.83 -2.91 -5.66
N SER A 45 -1.70 -3.56 -6.82
CA SER A 45 -2.45 -4.77 -7.14
C SER A 45 -2.14 -5.90 -6.15
N GLN A 46 -0.87 -6.12 -5.81
CA GLN A 46 -0.47 -7.10 -4.81
C GLN A 46 -1.05 -6.79 -3.41
N MET A 47 -1.01 -5.53 -2.98
CA MET A 47 -1.61 -5.11 -1.71
C MET A 47 -3.12 -5.34 -1.70
N LYS A 48 -3.83 -5.04 -2.79
CA LYS A 48 -5.26 -5.35 -2.91
C LYS A 48 -5.53 -6.83 -2.75
N THR A 49 -4.79 -7.69 -3.45
CA THR A 49 -4.93 -9.15 -3.30
C THR A 49 -4.69 -9.60 -1.87
N MET A 50 -3.72 -9.01 -1.16
CA MET A 50 -3.47 -9.30 0.26
C MET A 50 -4.58 -8.81 1.19
N LEU A 51 -5.39 -7.84 0.80
CA LEU A 51 -6.45 -7.25 1.63
C LEU A 51 -7.85 -7.79 1.31
N TYR A 52 -8.10 -8.15 0.06
CA TYR A 52 -9.41 -8.58 -0.45
C TYR A 52 -9.43 -10.04 -0.91
N GLY A 53 -8.27 -10.67 -1.06
CA GLY A 53 -8.13 -11.98 -1.70
C GLY A 53 -8.20 -11.88 -3.22
N SER A 54 -8.13 -13.03 -3.87
CA SER A 54 -8.47 -13.20 -5.29
C SER A 54 -9.54 -14.28 -5.41
N SER A 55 -10.26 -14.32 -6.54
CA SER A 55 -11.26 -15.37 -6.81
C SER A 55 -10.69 -16.79 -6.76
N ASP A 56 -9.38 -16.92 -6.96
CA ASP A 56 -8.66 -18.19 -7.08
C ASP A 56 -7.77 -18.51 -5.87
N SER A 57 -7.81 -17.70 -4.81
CA SER A 57 -6.96 -17.86 -3.63
C SER A 57 -7.76 -17.90 -2.33
N ASP A 58 -7.16 -18.51 -1.31
CA ASP A 58 -7.70 -18.47 0.04
C ASP A 58 -7.96 -17.02 0.51
N PRO A 59 -8.96 -16.81 1.38
CA PRO A 59 -9.21 -15.51 1.98
C PRO A 59 -7.95 -14.95 2.67
N PRO A 60 -7.76 -13.62 2.68
CA PRO A 60 -6.70 -12.99 3.43
C PRO A 60 -6.68 -13.46 4.89
N THR A 61 -5.55 -13.97 5.34
CA THR A 61 -5.39 -14.31 6.77
C THR A 61 -5.19 -13.03 7.57
N ASP A 62 -5.69 -13.01 8.82
CA ASP A 62 -5.52 -11.85 9.70
C ASP A 62 -4.04 -11.48 9.91
N ILE A 63 -3.15 -12.49 9.89
CA ILE A 63 -1.69 -12.30 9.96
C ILE A 63 -1.18 -11.43 8.81
N VAL A 64 -1.60 -11.72 7.56
CA VAL A 64 -1.17 -10.98 6.36
C VAL A 64 -1.64 -9.52 6.44
N VAL A 65 -2.92 -9.32 6.77
CA VAL A 65 -3.49 -7.97 6.93
C VAL A 65 -2.79 -7.22 8.07
N SER A 66 -2.43 -7.92 9.14
CA SER A 66 -1.72 -7.37 10.29
C SER A 66 -0.32 -6.89 9.94
N GLN A 67 0.46 -7.74 9.27
CA GLN A 67 1.81 -7.39 8.84
C GLN A 67 1.80 -6.25 7.81
N LEU A 68 0.85 -6.27 6.86
CA LEU A 68 0.71 -5.20 5.87
C LEU A 68 0.41 -3.86 6.55
N SER A 69 -0.61 -3.83 7.42
CA SER A 69 -1.01 -2.62 8.13
C SER A 69 0.12 -2.07 8.99
N GLN A 70 0.80 -2.96 9.74
CA GLN A 70 1.89 -2.55 10.62
C GLN A 70 3.03 -1.92 9.82
N GLU A 71 3.43 -2.52 8.70
CA GLU A 71 4.48 -1.95 7.87
C GLU A 71 4.04 -0.62 7.23
N CYS A 72 2.77 -0.48 6.82
CA CYS A 72 2.22 0.79 6.33
C CYS A 72 2.40 1.92 7.36
N TYR A 73 2.19 1.64 8.65
CA TYR A 73 2.39 2.62 9.72
C TYR A 73 3.87 2.92 9.96
N ASN A 74 4.71 1.87 10.02
CA ASN A 74 6.15 2.01 10.27
C ASN A 74 6.85 2.81 9.16
N THR A 75 6.39 2.66 7.92
CA THR A 75 7.00 3.29 6.75
C THR A 75 6.41 4.64 6.39
N ASN A 76 5.36 5.08 7.09
CA ASN A 76 4.51 6.23 6.74
C ASN A 76 3.92 6.15 5.33
N LEU A 77 3.67 4.93 4.83
CA LEU A 77 3.23 4.71 3.45
C LEU A 77 1.90 5.42 3.15
N LEU A 78 0.97 5.46 4.11
CA LEU A 78 -0.34 6.10 3.92
C LEU A 78 -0.21 7.59 3.58
N LEU A 79 0.69 8.31 4.26
CA LEU A 79 0.96 9.71 3.95
C LEU A 79 1.60 9.85 2.58
N LEU A 80 2.60 9.01 2.27
CA LEU A 80 3.33 9.06 1.00
C LEU A 80 2.41 8.82 -0.20
N LEU A 81 1.47 7.88 -0.08
CA LEU A 81 0.47 7.58 -1.11
C LEU A 81 -0.45 8.78 -1.36
N ILE A 82 -0.87 9.48 -0.31
CA ILE A 82 -1.73 10.66 -0.40
C ILE A 82 -0.96 11.83 -1.02
N SER A 83 0.24 12.12 -0.54
CA SER A 83 1.07 13.20 -1.07
C SER A 83 1.43 13.02 -2.56
N ASN A 84 1.58 11.76 -3.00
CA ASN A 84 1.87 11.44 -4.40
C ASN A 84 0.63 11.12 -5.23
N LEU A 85 -0.57 11.23 -4.67
CA LEU A 85 -1.79 10.79 -5.34
C LEU A 85 -1.95 11.48 -6.69
N HIS A 86 -1.61 12.76 -6.82
CA HIS A 86 -1.67 13.52 -8.07
C HIS A 86 -0.82 12.92 -9.20
N ARG A 87 0.32 12.27 -8.87
CA ARG A 87 1.26 11.66 -9.82
C ARG A 87 0.90 10.23 -10.23
N ILE A 88 0.09 9.54 -9.42
CA ILE A 88 -0.33 8.18 -9.70
C ILE A 88 -1.35 8.19 -10.85
N ASP A 89 -1.32 7.15 -11.68
CA ASP A 89 -2.26 6.92 -12.76
C ASP A 89 -3.70 6.74 -12.24
N PHE A 90 -4.67 6.84 -13.15
CA PHE A 90 -6.09 6.84 -12.76
C PHE A 90 -6.53 5.54 -12.08
N GLU A 91 -6.10 4.38 -12.56
CA GLU A 91 -6.40 3.10 -11.92
C GLU A 91 -5.67 2.97 -10.59
N GLY A 92 -4.39 3.35 -10.53
CA GLY A 92 -3.64 3.39 -9.28
C GLY A 92 -4.32 4.25 -8.20
N LYS A 93 -4.89 5.41 -8.54
CA LYS A 93 -5.66 6.25 -7.59
C LYS A 93 -6.86 5.53 -6.99
N LYS A 94 -7.58 4.73 -7.79
CA LYS A 94 -8.70 3.90 -7.29
C LYS A 94 -8.20 2.85 -6.31
N ASP A 95 -7.09 2.20 -6.65
CA ASP A 95 -6.48 1.16 -5.82
C ASP A 95 -6.01 1.72 -4.48
N VAL A 96 -5.36 2.90 -4.49
CA VAL A 96 -4.97 3.61 -3.26
C VAL A 96 -6.19 3.89 -2.38
N SER A 97 -7.28 4.38 -2.95
CA SER A 97 -8.51 4.64 -2.20
C SER A 97 -9.08 3.37 -1.57
N GLN A 98 -9.12 2.26 -2.32
CA GLN A 98 -9.59 0.97 -1.80
C GLN A 98 -8.71 0.47 -0.64
N ILE A 99 -7.38 0.45 -0.83
CA ILE A 99 -6.41 0.01 0.18
C ILE A 99 -6.52 0.89 1.44
N PHE A 100 -6.55 2.21 1.27
CA PHE A 100 -6.66 3.15 2.39
C PHE A 100 -7.94 2.91 3.19
N ASN A 101 -9.08 2.76 2.51
CA ASN A 101 -10.37 2.51 3.16
C ASN A 101 -10.41 1.16 3.89
N ASN A 102 -9.79 0.12 3.32
CA ASN A 102 -9.71 -1.19 3.96
C ASN A 102 -8.91 -1.13 5.26
N ILE A 103 -7.70 -0.56 5.21
CA ILE A 103 -6.83 -0.42 6.38
C ILE A 103 -7.51 0.49 7.42
N LEU A 104 -8.16 1.58 6.99
CA LEU A 104 -8.86 2.51 7.88
C LEU A 104 -9.97 1.84 8.71
N ARG A 105 -10.74 0.95 8.08
CA ARG A 105 -11.86 0.23 8.72
C ARG A 105 -11.42 -0.95 9.58
N ARG A 106 -10.12 -1.27 9.59
CA ARG A 106 -9.58 -2.41 10.35
C ARG A 106 -9.80 -2.22 11.85
N GLN A 107 -10.32 -3.26 12.49
CA GLN A 107 -10.51 -3.35 13.94
C GLN A 107 -9.72 -4.50 14.53
N ILE A 108 -9.12 -4.27 15.70
CA ILE A 108 -8.49 -5.30 16.52
C ILE A 108 -9.17 -5.26 17.89
N GLY A 109 -10.10 -6.18 18.11
CA GLY A 109 -11.05 -6.09 19.21
C GLY A 109 -11.92 -4.84 19.06
N ILE A 110 -11.91 -3.95 20.06
CA ILE A 110 -12.65 -2.67 20.04
C ILE A 110 -11.82 -1.49 19.50
N ARG A 111 -10.54 -1.72 19.18
CA ARG A 111 -9.63 -0.65 18.74
C ARG A 111 -9.62 -0.52 17.23
N THR A 112 -9.39 0.69 16.75
CA THR A 112 -9.20 1.04 15.33
C THR A 112 -7.79 1.59 15.14
N PRO A 113 -6.76 0.73 14.92
CA PRO A 113 -5.36 1.16 14.94
C PRO A 113 -5.04 2.27 13.95
N THR A 114 -5.69 2.25 12.77
CA THR A 114 -5.47 3.25 11.73
C THR A 114 -5.99 4.62 12.14
N VAL A 115 -7.14 4.67 12.82
CA VAL A 115 -7.70 5.93 13.34
C VAL A 115 -6.76 6.50 14.40
N GLU A 116 -6.30 5.66 15.32
CA GLU A 116 -5.32 6.05 16.34
C GLU A 116 -4.03 6.59 15.70
N TYR A 117 -3.52 5.92 14.66
CA TYR A 117 -2.37 6.38 13.89
C TYR A 117 -2.61 7.76 13.23
N LEU A 118 -3.77 7.96 12.58
CA LEU A 118 -4.11 9.23 11.95
C LEU A 118 -4.21 10.38 12.97
N CYS A 119 -4.71 10.10 14.17
CA CYS A 119 -4.73 11.08 15.27
C CYS A 119 -3.32 11.56 15.66
N THR A 120 -2.29 10.72 15.50
CA THR A 120 -0.89 11.12 15.74
C THR A 120 -0.25 11.89 14.57
N LYS A 121 -0.91 11.92 13.40
CA LYS A 121 -0.41 12.53 12.16
C LYS A 121 -1.51 13.33 11.44
N PRO A 122 -1.93 14.48 12.01
CA PRO A 122 -2.99 15.31 11.44
C PRO A 122 -2.65 15.85 10.05
N GLU A 123 -1.37 15.91 9.69
CA GLU A 123 -0.88 16.24 8.34
C GLU A 123 -1.56 15.41 7.25
N ILE A 124 -1.87 14.13 7.51
CA ILE A 124 -2.54 13.25 6.55
C ILE A 124 -3.93 13.80 6.20
N LEU A 125 -4.67 14.27 7.21
CA LEU A 125 -6.01 14.84 7.01
C LEU A 125 -5.94 16.19 6.31
N TYR A 126 -4.96 17.04 6.64
CA TYR A 126 -4.76 18.31 5.95
C TYR A 126 -4.43 18.12 4.48
N THR A 127 -3.54 17.18 4.15
CA THR A 127 -3.21 16.88 2.74
C THR A 127 -4.43 16.35 1.99
N LEU A 128 -5.23 15.46 2.58
CA LEU A 128 -6.46 14.95 1.98
C LEU A 128 -7.51 16.06 1.71
N ILE A 129 -7.64 17.03 2.62
CA ILE A 129 -8.58 18.15 2.48
C ILE A 129 -8.11 19.15 1.41
N THR A 130 -6.79 19.34 1.29
CA THR A 130 -6.21 20.33 0.39
C THR A 130 -6.30 19.90 -1.09
N GLY A 131 -6.23 18.59 -1.36
CA GLY A 131 -6.34 18.02 -2.71
C GLY A 131 -5.01 17.94 -3.43
#